data_AF-A0A814LAU3-F1
#
_entry.id   AF-A0A814LAU3-F1
#
_cell.length_a   1.000
_cell.length_b   1.000
_cell.length_c   1.000
_cell.angle_alpha   90.00
_cell.angle_beta   90.00
_cell.angle_gamma   90.00
#
_symmetry.space_group_name_H-M   'P 1'
#
loop_
_entity.id
_entity.type
_entity.pdbx_description
1 polymer ?
#
loop_
_entity_poly.entity_id
_entity_poly.type
_entity_poly.pdbx_seq_one_letter_code
_entity_poly.pdbx_strand_id
1 'polypeptide(L)'
;SHSDFNLYKENAAISSNSNNEYKSSFVPYRDSLLTYLLKDSLGGNSKTHMIANISPASCCYHETLNTLLFAQRAKKIVNKPKINEDPKTALIKELKEEIFRLKELLTKSSNIYSMSLLNYVSIGLNF
;
A
#
# COMPACT_ATOMS: atom_id res chain seq x y z
N SER A 1 -9.39 47.72 10.36
CA SER A 1 -8.37 46.78 9.86
C SER A 1 -9.02 45.42 9.52
N HIS A 2 -10.10 45.34 8.75
CA HIS A 2 -10.16 45.36 7.28
C HIS A 2 -9.28 44.35 6.49
N SER A 3 -8.54 43.44 7.12
CA SER A 3 -7.70 42.44 6.42
C SER A 3 -8.12 40.97 6.55
N ASP A 4 -9.06 40.62 7.45
CA ASP A 4 -9.32 39.19 7.77
C ASP A 4 -10.59 38.60 7.11
N PHE A 5 -11.35 39.39 6.36
CA PHE A 5 -12.65 38.96 5.82
C PHE A 5 -12.60 38.18 4.50
N ASN A 6 -11.42 38.04 3.87
CA ASN A 6 -11.29 37.42 2.55
C ASN A 6 -10.96 35.91 2.57
N LEU A 7 -10.63 35.33 3.73
CA LEU A 7 -10.22 33.91 3.79
C LEU A 7 -11.40 32.93 3.80
N TYR A 8 -12.63 33.41 4.02
CA TYR A 8 -13.84 32.55 4.07
C TYR A 8 -14.54 32.37 2.72
N LYS A 9 -14.14 33.12 1.68
CA LYS A 9 -14.82 33.10 0.37
C LYS A 9 -14.26 32.08 -0.62
N GLU A 10 -13.09 31.50 -0.34
CA GLU A 10 -12.40 30.61 -1.28
C GLU A 10 -12.88 29.14 -1.21
N ASN A 11 -13.69 28.77 -0.21
CA ASN A 11 -14.15 27.39 -0.01
C ASN A 11 -15.47 27.05 -0.72
N ALA A 12 -16.03 27.94 -1.54
CA ALA A 12 -17.33 27.74 -2.21
C ALA A 12 -17.25 27.17 -3.64
N ALA A 13 -16.06 26.90 -4.18
CA ALA A 13 -15.88 26.52 -5.59
C ALA A 13 -15.75 25.00 -5.87
N ILE A 14 -16.06 24.11 -4.93
CA ILE A 14 -15.97 22.65 -5.13
C ILE A 14 -17.31 21.97 -4.84
N SER A 15 -18.33 22.36 -5.59
CA SER A 15 -19.54 21.55 -5.78
C SER A 15 -20.23 21.94 -7.06
N SER A 16 -19.74 21.42 -8.20
CA SER A 16 -20.59 21.14 -9.35
C SER A 16 -19.91 20.18 -10.33
N ASN A 17 -20.72 19.20 -10.76
CA ASN A 17 -20.72 18.51 -12.06
C ASN A 17 -19.89 17.22 -12.28
N SER A 18 -20.65 16.12 -12.22
CA SER A 18 -20.92 15.15 -13.29
C SER A 18 -19.76 14.35 -13.91
N ASN A 19 -19.93 13.02 -13.87
CA ASN A 19 -19.50 12.01 -14.83
C ASN A 19 -18.10 12.20 -15.44
N ASN A 20 -17.10 11.50 -14.91
CA ASN A 20 -16.03 10.90 -15.69
C ASN A 20 -15.13 10.05 -14.77
N GLU A 21 -14.89 8.81 -15.19
CA GLU A 21 -13.77 8.01 -14.75
C GLU A 21 -12.48 8.85 -14.82
N TYR A 22 -11.63 8.73 -13.79
CA TYR A 22 -10.27 9.31 -13.72
C TYR A 22 -10.13 10.85 -13.76
N LYS A 23 -10.78 11.56 -12.83
CA LYS A 23 -10.18 12.80 -12.31
C LYS A 23 -9.32 12.44 -11.09
N SER A 24 -8.07 12.05 -11.31
CA SER A 24 -7.05 12.24 -10.29
C SER A 24 -6.96 13.75 -10.07
N SER A 25 -7.66 14.26 -9.05
CA SER A 25 -7.51 15.64 -8.61
C SER A 25 -6.02 15.92 -8.48
N PHE A 26 -5.51 16.90 -9.23
CA PHE A 26 -4.10 17.25 -9.19
C PHE A 26 -3.77 17.71 -7.76
N VAL A 27 -2.96 16.93 -7.05
CA VAL A 27 -2.46 17.28 -5.72
C VAL A 27 -1.04 17.83 -5.89
N PRO A 28 -0.78 19.10 -5.56
CA PRO A 28 0.46 19.76 -5.90
C PRO A 28 1.59 19.44 -4.91
N TYR A 29 2.00 18.17 -4.86
CA TYR A 29 3.10 17.74 -3.96
C TYR A 29 4.43 18.43 -4.26
N ARG A 30 4.59 19.02 -5.45
CA ARG A 30 5.82 19.67 -5.92
C ARG A 30 5.96 21.12 -5.45
N ASP A 31 4.92 21.71 -4.86
CA ASP A 31 4.95 23.10 -4.40
C ASP A 31 5.92 23.29 -3.22
N SER A 32 6.21 22.22 -2.47
CA SER A 32 7.24 22.24 -1.43
C SER A 32 8.03 20.92 -1.40
N LEU A 33 9.29 21.00 -0.94
CA LEU A 33 10.10 19.80 -0.70
C LEU A 33 9.46 18.88 0.35
N LEU A 34 8.80 19.45 1.37
CA LEU A 34 8.15 18.68 2.43
C LEU A 34 7.01 17.82 1.88
N THR A 35 6.09 18.43 1.11
CA THR A 35 4.98 17.70 0.47
C THR A 35 5.47 16.71 -0.58
N TYR A 36 6.62 16.98 -1.20
CA TYR A 36 7.22 16.07 -2.16
C TYR A 36 7.75 14.80 -1.48
N LEU A 37 8.50 14.97 -0.38
CA LEU A 37 9.02 13.85 0.42
C LEU A 37 7.88 13.06 1.08
N LEU A 38 6.79 13.73 1.47
CA LEU A 38 5.63 13.12 2.11
C LEU A 38 4.55 12.64 1.13
N LYS A 39 4.80 12.68 -0.18
CA LYS A 39 3.84 12.27 -1.21
C LYS A 39 3.23 10.90 -0.93
N ASP A 40 4.06 9.93 -0.54
CA ASP A 40 3.60 8.57 -0.25
C ASP A 40 2.75 8.49 1.01
N SER A 41 3.02 9.38 1.98
CA SER A 41 2.26 9.49 3.22
C SER A 41 0.92 10.22 3.05
N LEU A 42 0.76 11.03 2.01
CA LEU A 42 -0.41 11.88 1.77
C LEU A 42 -1.32 11.35 0.64
N GLY A 43 -1.48 10.03 0.54
CA GLY A 43 -2.34 9.39 -0.46
C GLY A 43 -1.65 8.31 -1.31
N GLY A 44 -0.41 7.93 -0.97
CA GLY A 44 0.37 6.92 -1.67
C GLY A 44 0.54 5.63 -0.90
N ASN A 45 1.71 5.01 -1.05
CA ASN A 45 2.06 3.73 -0.45
C ASN A 45 2.67 3.90 0.96
N SER A 46 1.84 4.23 1.94
CA SER A 46 2.29 4.35 3.33
C SER A 46 1.14 4.15 4.33
N LYS A 47 1.45 3.59 5.51
CA LYS A 47 0.54 3.58 6.66
C LYS A 47 0.82 4.81 7.51
N THR A 48 0.04 5.87 7.30
CA THR A 48 0.32 7.18 7.89
C THR A 48 -0.55 7.44 9.11
N HIS A 49 0.08 7.95 10.16
CA HIS A 49 -0.58 8.45 11.36
C HIS A 49 -0.18 9.91 11.55
N MET A 50 -1.14 10.75 11.92
CA MET A 50 -0.90 12.15 12.26
C MET A 50 -1.19 12.34 13.75
N ILE A 51 -0.25 12.97 14.46
CA ILE A 51 -0.43 13.38 15.85
C ILE A 51 -0.62 14.89 15.86
N ALA A 52 -1.74 15.34 16.41
CA ALA A 52 -2.06 16.75 16.56
C ALA A 52 -1.77 17.18 18.00
N ASN A 53 -0.68 17.91 18.20
CA ASN A 53 -0.32 18.49 19.50
C ASN A 53 -1.03 19.82 19.68
N ILE A 54 -1.78 19.97 20.77
CA ILE A 54 -2.55 21.17 21.08
C ILE A 54 -2.25 21.66 22.50
N SER A 55 -2.48 22.95 22.74
CA SER A 55 -2.35 23.56 24.07
C SER A 55 -3.72 23.74 24.70
N PRO A 56 -3.91 23.39 25.98
CA PRO A 56 -5.18 23.62 26.68
C PRO A 56 -5.38 25.09 27.10
N ALA A 57 -4.38 25.96 26.90
CA ALA A 57 -4.47 27.36 27.31
C ALA A 57 -5.48 28.15 26.46
N SER A 58 -6.29 28.99 27.10
CA SER A 58 -7.31 29.82 26.43
C SER A 58 -6.71 30.81 25.42
N CYS A 59 -5.50 31.31 25.67
CA CYS A 59 -4.78 32.16 24.72
C CYS A 59 -4.42 31.46 23.41
N CYS A 60 -4.38 30.13 23.39
CA CYS A 60 -4.08 29.32 22.21
C CYS A 60 -5.33 28.79 21.51
N TYR A 61 -6.53 29.30 21.85
CA TYR A 61 -7.79 28.76 21.34
C TYR A 61 -7.85 28.72 19.81
N HIS A 62 -7.46 29.81 19.14
CA HIS A 62 -7.52 29.92 17.68
C HIS A 62 -6.57 28.91 16.99
N GLU A 63 -5.33 28.80 17.46
CA GLU A 63 -4.35 27.86 16.89
C GLU A 63 -4.72 26.40 17.16
N THR A 64 -5.30 26.12 18.32
CA THR A 64 -5.83 24.80 18.67
C THR A 64 -6.94 24.41 17.71
N LEU A 65 -7.87 25.33 17.42
CA LEU A 65 -8.94 25.11 16.45
C LEU A 65 -8.37 24.86 15.04
N ASN A 66 -7.41 25.67 14.59
CA ASN A 66 -6.78 25.49 13.28
C ASN A 66 -6.09 24.13 13.15
N THR A 67 -5.38 23.70 14.19
CA THR A 67 -4.72 22.39 14.25
C THR A 67 -5.73 21.24 14.15
N LEU A 68 -6.84 21.33 14.89
CA LEU A 68 -7.89 20.31 14.86
C LEU A 68 -8.61 20.26 13.52
N LEU A 69 -8.90 21.41 12.91
CA LEU A 69 -9.49 21.48 11.57
C LEU A 69 -8.57 20.87 10.51
N PHE A 70 -7.26 21.12 10.62
CA PHE A 70 -6.27 20.48 9.75
C PHE A 70 -6.25 18.96 9.97
N ALA A 71 -6.22 18.48 11.22
CA ALA A 71 -6.29 17.06 11.52
C ALA A 71 -7.57 16.40 10.99
N GLN A 72 -8.71 17.08 11.07
CA GLN A 72 -9.98 16.62 10.52
C GLN A 72 -9.93 16.46 9.00
N ARG A 73 -9.26 17.38 8.28
CA ARG A 73 -9.04 17.26 6.83
C ARG A 73 -8.07 16.11 6.52
N ALA A 74 -6.96 16.03 7.25
CA ALA A 74 -5.95 14.98 7.09
C ALA A 74 -6.54 13.57 7.30
N LYS A 75 -7.49 13.42 8.23
CA LYS A 75 -8.22 12.16 8.46
C LYS A 75 -8.95 11.65 7.21
N LYS A 76 -9.33 12.52 6.27
CA LYS A 76 -10.04 12.14 5.04
C LYS A 76 -9.09 11.61 3.95
N ILE A 77 -7.78 11.73 4.14
CA ILE A 77 -6.79 11.22 3.18
C ILE A 77 -6.79 9.69 3.26
N VAL A 78 -6.95 9.04 2.11
CA VAL A 78 -6.97 7.58 1.99
C VAL A 78 -5.68 7.12 1.33
N ASN A 79 -4.84 6.43 2.09
CA ASN A 79 -3.63 5.80 1.57
C ASN A 79 -3.91 4.38 1.06
N LYS A 80 -3.06 3.91 0.14
CA LYS A 80 -3.13 2.56 -0.44
C LYS A 80 -1.83 1.81 -0.17
N PRO A 81 -1.57 1.41 1.09
CA PRO A 81 -0.35 0.70 1.44
C PRO A 81 -0.28 -0.65 0.72
N LYS A 82 0.89 -0.93 0.14
CA LYS A 82 1.26 -2.15 -0.59
C LYS A 82 2.62 -2.59 -0.09
N ILE A 83 2.83 -3.91 -0.03
CA ILE A 83 4.12 -4.48 0.34
C ILE A 83 5.10 -4.19 -0.80
N ASN A 84 6.21 -3.53 -0.49
CA ASN A 84 7.29 -3.27 -1.43
C ASN A 84 8.21 -4.48 -1.45
N GLU A 85 7.86 -5.52 -2.21
CA GLU A 85 8.78 -6.62 -2.47
C GLU A 85 9.76 -6.21 -3.56
N ASP A 86 11.05 -6.49 -3.35
CA ASP A 86 12.04 -6.35 -4.41
C ASP A 86 11.71 -7.37 -5.51
N PRO A 87 11.51 -6.95 -6.78
CA PRO A 87 11.21 -7.87 -7.88
C PRO A 87 12.24 -8.99 -8.00
N LYS A 88 13.52 -8.74 -7.67
CA LYS A 88 14.55 -9.78 -7.66
C LYS A 88 14.31 -10.81 -6.58
N THR A 89 13.94 -10.36 -5.38
CA THR A 89 13.65 -11.25 -4.24
C THR A 89 12.41 -12.08 -4.52
N ALA A 90 11.35 -11.47 -5.07
CA ALA A 90 10.14 -12.17 -5.48
C ALA A 90 10.45 -13.24 -6.55
N LEU A 91 11.22 -12.88 -7.58
CA LEU A 91 11.65 -13.81 -8.62
C LEU A 91 12.51 -14.96 -8.08
N ILE A 92 13.47 -14.67 -7.20
CA ILE A 92 14.31 -15.70 -6.57
C ILE A 92 13.46 -16.67 -5.75
N LYS A 93 12.43 -16.19 -5.06
CA LYS A 93 11.50 -17.03 -4.30
C LYS A 93 10.71 -17.95 -5.24
N GLU A 94 10.11 -17.40 -6.29
CA GLU A 94 9.37 -18.15 -7.30
C GLU A 94 10.24 -19.22 -7.97
N LEU A 95 11.45 -18.85 -8.39
CA LEU A 95 12.39 -19.80 -9.00
C LEU A 95 12.79 -20.92 -8.04
N LYS A 96 12.99 -20.62 -6.75
CA LYS A 96 13.30 -21.64 -5.73
C LYS A 96 12.13 -22.58 -5.49
N GLU A 97 10.90 -22.06 -5.45
CA GLU A 97 9.69 -22.87 -5.32
C GLU A 97 9.52 -23.80 -6.53
N GLU A 98 9.79 -23.32 -7.74
CA GLU A 98 9.69 -24.15 -8.94
C GLU A 98 10.80 -25.20 -8.99
N ILE A 99 12.05 -24.87 -8.61
CA ILE A 99 13.12 -25.85 -8.47
C ILE A 99 12.73 -26.95 -7.46
N PHE A 100 12.13 -26.57 -6.33
CA PHE A 100 11.69 -27.52 -5.32
C PHE A 100 10.61 -28.45 -5.87
N ARG A 101 9.57 -27.89 -6.51
CA ARG A 101 8.47 -28.64 -7.13
C ARG A 101 8.95 -29.62 -8.19
N LEU A 102 9.85 -29.18 -9.08
CA LEU A 102 10.40 -30.02 -10.14
C LEU A 102 11.24 -31.17 -9.56
N LYS A 103 12.07 -30.90 -8.54
CA LYS A 103 12.84 -31.94 -7.84
C LYS A 103 11.92 -32.98 -7.19
N GLU A 104 10.84 -32.53 -6.54
CA GLU A 104 9.87 -33.43 -5.91
C GLU A 104 9.19 -34.35 -6.93
N LEU A 105 8.81 -33.83 -8.11
CA LEU A 105 8.24 -34.62 -9.20
C LEU A 105 9.22 -35.68 -9.73
N LEU A 106 10.49 -35.33 -9.89
CA LEU A 106 11.51 -36.28 -10.33
C LEU A 106 11.73 -37.41 -9.31
N THR A 107 11.77 -37.08 -8.01
CA THR A 107 11.90 -38.10 -6.95
C THR A 107 10.66 -38.99 -6.86
N LYS A 108 9.45 -38.44 -7.02
CA LYS A 108 8.23 -39.25 -7.09
C LYS A 108 8.25 -40.18 -8.30
N SER A 109 8.62 -39.67 -9.47
CA SER A 109 8.74 -40.44 -10.70
C SER A 109 9.74 -41.58 -10.57
N SER A 110 10.96 -41.33 -10.05
CA SER A 110 11.97 -42.38 -9.86
C SER A 110 11.51 -43.46 -8.87
N ASN A 111 10.83 -43.09 -7.79
CA ASN A 111 10.29 -44.05 -6.82
C ASN A 111 9.13 -44.88 -7.38
N ILE A 112 8.32 -44.34 -8.29
CA ILE A 112 7.26 -45.09 -8.96
C ILE A 112 7.86 -46.18 -9.84
N TYR A 113 8.92 -45.87 -10.61
CA TYR A 113 9.59 -46.86 -11.45
C TYR A 113 10.26 -47.97 -10.63
N SER A 114 10.95 -47.62 -9.53
CA SER A 114 11.58 -48.63 -8.66
C SER A 114 10.54 -49.55 -8.00
N MET A 115 9.43 -48.99 -7.51
CA MET A 115 8.33 -49.78 -6.93
C MET A 115 7.63 -50.65 -7.98
N SER A 116 7.45 -50.17 -9.21
CA SER A 116 6.86 -50.97 -10.29
C SER A 116 7.75 -52.15 -10.68
N LEU A 117 9.07 -51.94 -10.75
CA LEU A 117 10.05 -52.99 -11.07
C LEU A 117 10.13 -54.04 -9.97
N LEU A 118 10.12 -53.63 -8.70
CA LEU A 118 10.09 -54.56 -7.58
C LEU A 118 8.82 -55.42 -7.60
N ASN A 119 7.66 -54.84 -7.90
CA ASN A 119 6.41 -55.60 -8.04
C ASN A 119 6.46 -56.59 -9.22
N TYR A 120 7.02 -56.17 -10.35
CA TYR A 120 7.15 -57.03 -11.54
C TYR A 120 8.08 -58.23 -11.31
N VAL A 121 9.20 -58.03 -10.61
CA VAL A 121 10.14 -59.09 -10.24
C VAL A 121 9.53 -60.05 -9.22
N SER A 122 8.78 -59.55 -8.23
CA SER A 122 8.08 -60.40 -7.26
C SER A 122 6.98 -61.25 -7.89
N ILE A 123 6.28 -60.76 -8.90
CA ILE A 123 5.28 -61.52 -9.66
C ILE A 123 5.95 -62.58 -10.56
N GLY A 124 7.09 -62.24 -11.18
CA GLY A 124 7.83 -63.16 -12.07
C GLY A 124 8.60 -64.29 -11.37
N LEU A 125 8.87 -64.18 -10.06
CA LEU A 125 9.55 -65.22 -9.26
C LEU A 125 8.59 -66.21 -8.58
N ASN A 126 7.27 -66.01 -8.70
CA ASN A 126 6.24 -66.88 -8.13
C ASN A 126 5.60 -67.84 -9.16
N PHE A 127 6.24 -68.03 -10.33
CA PHE A 127 5.85 -69.01 -11.35
C PHE A 127 6.98 -70.00 -11.63
#